data_AF-A0A3M2DYB9-F1
#
_entry.id   AF-A0A3M2DYB9-F1
#
_cell.length_a   1.000
_cell.length_b   1.000
_cell.length_c   1.000
_cell.angle_alpha   90.00
_cell.angle_beta   90.00
_cell.angle_gamma   90.00
#
_symmetry.space_group_name_H-M   'P 1'
#
loop_
_entity.id
_entity.type
_entity.pdbx_description
1 polymer ?
#
loop_
_entity_poly.entity_id
_entity_poly.type
_entity_poly.pdbx_seq_one_letter_code
_entity_poly.pdbx_strand_id
1 'polypeptide(L)' 'STTSYPVYVSGLVTSVLLGNADGIVLNVDGVGTVNLNDVRRIGG' A
#
# COMPACT_ATOMS: atom_id res chain seq x y z
N SER A 1 20.08 -16.39 -15.46
CA SER A 1 19.39 -16.09 -14.19
C SER A 1 19.46 -14.60 -13.98
N THR A 2 18.34 -13.89 -13.95
CA THR A 2 18.29 -12.47 -13.60
C THR A 2 17.68 -12.35 -12.21
N THR A 3 18.40 -11.77 -11.27
CA THR A 3 17.86 -11.42 -9.95
C THR A 3 16.80 -10.34 -10.15
N SER A 4 15.58 -10.60 -9.69
CA SER A 4 14.50 -9.61 -9.67
C SER A 4 14.42 -8.97 -8.29
N TYR A 5 14.26 -7.64 -8.27
CA TYR A 5 14.05 -6.88 -7.05
C TYR A 5 12.63 -6.30 -7.04
N PRO A 6 11.97 -6.24 -5.87
CA PRO A 6 10.68 -5.60 -5.75
C PRO A 6 10.78 -4.11 -6.10
N VAL A 7 9.83 -3.62 -6.89
CA VAL A 7 9.67 -2.19 -7.20
C VAL A 7 8.65 -1.62 -6.22
N TYR A 8 9.03 -0.53 -5.54
CA TYR A 8 8.16 0.17 -4.59
C TYR A 8 7.77 1.53 -5.15
N VAL A 9 6.51 1.91 -4.93
CA VAL A 9 5.97 3.22 -5.30
C VAL A 9 5.57 3.96 -4.03
N SER A 10 5.88 5.25 -3.96
CA SER A 10 5.42 6.12 -2.87
C SER A 10 4.13 6.83 -3.28
N GLY A 11 3.20 6.96 -2.35
CA GLY A 11 2.00 7.79 -2.53
C GLY A 11 1.48 8.29 -1.20
N LEU A 12 0.64 9.32 -1.26
CA LEU A 12 -0.01 9.88 -0.08
C LEU A 12 -1.28 9.07 0.23
N VAL A 13 -1.46 8.68 1.49
CA VAL A 13 -2.70 8.04 1.92
C VAL A 13 -3.79 9.11 2.01
N THR A 14 -4.86 8.95 1.22
CA THR A 14 -5.99 9.89 1.16
C THR A 14 -7.14 9.48 2.08
N SER A 15 -7.32 8.18 2.31
CA SER A 15 -8.30 7.66 3.28
C SER A 15 -7.93 6.26 3.76
N VAL A 16 -8.46 5.88 4.93
CA VAL A 16 -8.31 4.55 5.51
C VAL A 16 -9.69 3.91 5.68
N LEU A 17 -9.82 2.65 5.28
CA LEU A 17 -11.03 1.85 5.40
C LEU A 17 -10.74 0.63 6.28
N LEU A 18 -11.64 0.33 7.20
CA LEU A 18 -11.66 -0.96 7.90
C LEU A 18 -12.57 -1.90 7.11
N GLY A 19 -11.96 -2.78 6.32
CA GLY A 19 -12.64 -3.84 5.60
C GLY A 19 -12.88 -5.03 6.51
N ASN A 20 -14.14 -5.48 6.62
CA ASN A 20 -14.53 -6.57 7.51
C ASN A 20 -13.74 -7.88 7.26
N ALA A 21 -13.46 -8.22 5.99
CA ALA A 21 -12.70 -9.41 5.62
C ALA A 21 -11.25 -9.11 5.19
N ASP A 22 -10.99 -7.92 4.65
CA ASP A 22 -9.69 -7.54 4.08
C ASP A 22 -8.74 -6.85 5.07
N GLY A 23 -9.21 -6.59 6.30
CA GLY A 23 -8.45 -5.87 7.32
C GLY A 23 -8.39 -4.36 7.03
N ILE A 24 -7.24 -3.73 7.29
CA ILE A 24 -7.07 -2.29 7.04
C ILE A 24 -6.64 -2.08 5.59
N VAL A 25 -7.39 -1.25 4.89
CA VAL A 25 -7.16 -0.88 3.50
C VAL A 25 -6.90 0.62 3.40
N LEU A 26 -5.91 0.99 2.60
CA LEU A 26 -5.49 2.37 2.36
C LEU A 26 -5.87 2.77 0.93
N ASN A 27 -6.48 3.93 0.74
CA ASN A 27 -6.52 4.56 -0.57
C ASN A 27 -5.30 5.46 -0.69
N VAL A 28 -4.47 5.22 -1.70
CA VAL A 28 -3.19 5.89 -1.92
C VAL A 28 -3.28 6.65 -3.25
N ASP A 29 -3.05 7.96 -3.21
CA ASP A 29 -3.12 8.80 -4.40
C ASP A 29 -2.14 8.33 -5.49
N GLY A 30 -2.63 8.24 -6.73
CA GLY A 30 -1.89 7.73 -7.88
C GLY A 30 -1.59 6.22 -7.88
N VAL A 31 -1.92 5.48 -6.82
CA VAL A 31 -1.70 4.02 -6.72
C VAL A 31 -3.03 3.25 -6.67
N GLY A 32 -4.03 3.79 -5.98
CA GLY A 32 -5.33 3.15 -5.77
C GLY A 32 -5.42 2.50 -4.39
N THR A 33 -6.18 1.40 -4.31
CA THR A 33 -6.48 0.70 -3.06
C THR A 33 -5.36 -0.29 -2.72
N VAL A 34 -4.81 -0.21 -1.51
CA VAL A 34 -3.65 -0.99 -1.05
C VAL A 34 -3.95 -1.62 0.31
N ASN A 35 -3.64 -2.91 0.49
CA ASN A 35 -3.75 -3.53 1.80
C ASN A 35 -2.62 -3.02 2.71
N LEU A 36 -2.90 -2.76 4.00
CA LEU A 36 -1.85 -2.31 4.92
C LEU A 36 -0.69 -3.33 5.02
N ASN A 37 -0.96 -4.62 4.80
CA ASN A 37 0.08 -5.67 4.78
C ASN A 37 1.06 -5.54 3.61
N ASP A 38 0.66 -4.89 2.52
CA ASP A 38 1.51 -4.66 1.35
C ASP A 38 2.39 -3.39 1.51
N VAL A 39 2.21 -2.64 2.60
CA VAL A 39 2.96 -1.41 2.86
C VAL A 39 4.34 -1.74 3.42
N ARG A 40 5.38 -1.35 2.67
CA ARG A 40 6.77 -1.55 3.11
C ARG A 40 7.19 -0.64 4.26
N ARG A 41 6.73 0.61 4.27
CA ARG A 41 7.05 1.65 5.26
C ARG A 41 6.03 2.78 5.23
N ILE A 42 5.86 3.45 6.36
CA ILE A 42 5.11 4.72 6.50
C ILE A 42 6.12 5.80 6.89
N GLY A 43 6.12 6.92 6.18
CA GLY A 43 7.02 8.05 6.44
C GLY A 43 6.32 9.15 7.23
N GLY A 44 7.05 9.75 8.18
CA GLY A 44 6.70 10.94 8.94
C GLY A 44 7.95 11.77 9.19
#